data_AF-A0A0K8PM03-F1
#
_entry.id   AF-A0A0K8PM03-F1
#
_cell.length_a   1.000
_cell.length_b   1.000
_cell.length_c   1.000
_cell.angle_alpha   90.00
_cell.angle_beta   90.00
_cell.angle_gamma   90.00
#
_symmetry.space_group_name_H-M   'P 1'
#
loop_
_entity.id
_entity.type
_entity.pdbx_description
1 polymer ?
#
loop_
_entity_poly.entity_id
_entity_poly.type
_entity_poly.pdbx_seq_one_letter_code
_entity_poly.pdbx_strand_id
1 'polypeptide(L)'
;MSYRTALSEVLTSVIEPSAGVTGGEGRFPRGSVTALGRAGLLGLTVSAEFGGGGRGLPEAVEVVARIARVCPATAAVLQSHYTAVAVIESHGSPWVRGEIAAGRHLSSLALAETAEGYVEGAESAGGVGGQELEAQLLVPRSVAARTGDVVALRARKHQVVAAGEADSYVWSSRPLAVPDGMSLWLVPAHAPDLFVPARAGGAGPRGSATSTVFADPVLVPVDAMLGGDGGGLDTVLRRVLPWLLELRAAAGTGVLRPPVVDMSHGVARRPAESLASS
;
A
#
# COMPACT_ATOMS: atom_id res chain seq x y z
N MET A 1 16.75 6.04 19.46
CA MET A 1 17.30 5.23 18.36
C MET A 1 16.97 5.91 17.04
N SER A 2 17.86 5.91 16.04
CA SER A 2 17.54 6.50 14.73
C SER A 2 16.58 5.58 13.94
N TYR A 3 15.73 6.14 13.07
CA TYR A 3 14.85 5.31 12.23
C TYR A 3 15.65 4.39 11.29
N ARG A 4 16.87 4.79 10.89
CA ARG A 4 17.76 3.97 10.04
C ARG A 4 18.28 2.74 10.78
N THR A 5 18.59 2.89 12.06
CA THR A 5 19.01 1.79 12.93
C THR A 5 17.85 0.81 13.12
N ALA A 6 16.68 1.33 13.50
CA ALA A 6 15.47 0.53 13.67
C ALA A 6 15.09 -0.21 12.39
N LEU A 7 15.19 0.46 11.22
CA LEU A 7 14.98 -0.18 9.92
C LEU A 7 16.00 -1.29 9.65
N SER A 8 17.29 -1.06 9.90
CA SER A 8 18.31 -2.10 9.71
C SER A 8 18.03 -3.33 10.56
N GLU A 9 17.63 -3.15 11.81
CA GLU A 9 17.27 -4.25 12.71
C GLU A 9 16.04 -5.02 12.22
N VAL A 10 14.96 -4.33 11.83
CA VAL A 10 13.75 -4.99 11.32
C VAL A 10 14.03 -5.71 9.99
N LEU A 11 14.87 -5.15 9.13
CA LEU A 11 15.27 -5.77 7.87
C LEU A 11 15.94 -7.13 8.11
N THR A 12 16.97 -7.17 8.95
CA THR A 12 17.77 -8.40 9.17
C THR A 12 17.05 -9.42 10.05
N SER A 13 16.32 -8.97 11.07
CA SER A 13 15.71 -9.87 12.05
C SER A 13 14.33 -10.41 11.64
N VAL A 14 13.58 -9.71 10.78
CA VAL A 14 12.19 -10.07 10.45
C VAL A 14 11.93 -10.12 8.95
N ILE A 15 12.26 -9.07 8.20
CA ILE A 15 11.85 -8.96 6.79
C ILE A 15 12.64 -9.95 5.92
N GLU A 16 13.96 -9.99 6.04
CA GLU A 16 14.82 -10.88 5.25
C GLU A 16 14.49 -12.36 5.48
N PRO A 17 14.35 -12.87 6.73
CA PRO A 17 13.96 -14.26 6.96
C PRO A 17 12.58 -14.63 6.43
N SER A 18 11.63 -13.68 6.37
CA SER A 18 10.25 -13.94 5.95
C SER A 18 9.96 -13.59 4.47
N ALA A 19 10.93 -13.00 3.76
CA ALA A 19 10.78 -12.54 2.39
C ALA A 19 10.44 -13.69 1.42
N GLY A 20 11.09 -14.85 1.58
CA GLY A 20 10.87 -16.03 0.75
C GLY A 20 9.45 -16.57 0.85
N VAL A 21 8.91 -16.66 2.07
CA VAL A 21 7.51 -17.09 2.31
C VAL A 21 6.52 -16.07 1.76
N THR A 22 6.76 -14.78 2.01
CA THR A 22 5.90 -13.69 1.53
C THR A 22 5.78 -13.71 0.01
N GLY A 23 6.92 -13.76 -0.69
CA GLY A 23 6.96 -13.75 -2.15
C GLY A 23 6.56 -15.07 -2.80
N GLY A 24 7.08 -16.20 -2.29
CA GLY A 24 6.86 -17.52 -2.87
C GLY A 24 5.44 -18.06 -2.64
N GLU A 25 4.97 -18.02 -1.39
CA GLU A 25 3.65 -18.55 -1.03
C GLU A 25 2.55 -17.52 -1.29
N GLY A 26 2.89 -16.22 -1.28
CA GLY A 26 1.91 -15.13 -1.41
C GLY A 26 1.17 -14.83 -0.11
N ARG A 27 1.78 -15.15 1.03
CA ARG A 27 1.23 -14.84 2.35
C ARG A 27 1.46 -13.36 2.68
N PHE A 28 0.45 -12.71 3.25
CA PHE A 28 0.58 -11.32 3.70
C PHE A 28 1.67 -11.17 4.78
N PRO A 29 2.58 -10.17 4.69
CA PRO A 29 3.72 -10.02 5.60
C PRO A 29 3.34 -9.39 6.95
N ARG A 30 2.35 -9.96 7.64
CA ARG A 30 1.83 -9.44 8.92
C ARG A 30 2.92 -9.29 9.99
N GLY A 31 3.86 -10.23 10.05
CA GLY A 31 5.01 -10.19 10.96
C GLY A 31 5.91 -8.97 10.70
N SER A 32 6.24 -8.72 9.43
CA SER A 32 7.01 -7.55 8.99
C SER A 32 6.30 -6.24 9.31
N VAL A 33 5.01 -6.13 8.99
CA VAL A 33 4.19 -4.93 9.31
C VAL A 33 4.17 -4.67 10.82
N THR A 34 3.97 -5.71 11.63
CA THR A 34 3.97 -5.60 13.10
C THR A 34 5.34 -5.15 13.62
N ALA A 35 6.43 -5.68 13.07
CA ALA A 35 7.79 -5.27 13.46
C ALA A 35 8.08 -3.82 13.07
N LEU A 36 7.68 -3.40 11.87
CA LEU A 36 7.76 -2.00 11.43
C LEU A 36 6.95 -1.08 12.36
N GLY A 37 5.76 -1.49 12.78
CA GLY A 37 4.95 -0.75 13.74
C GLY A 37 5.65 -0.57 15.09
N ARG A 38 6.16 -1.65 15.67
CA ARG A 38 6.93 -1.63 16.93
C ARG A 38 8.20 -0.78 16.85
N ALA A 39 8.81 -0.72 15.67
CA ALA A 39 9.99 0.10 15.39
C ALA A 39 9.66 1.59 15.14
N GLY A 40 8.39 1.99 15.17
CA GLY A 40 7.94 3.35 14.88
C GLY A 40 7.96 3.72 13.39
N LEU A 41 8.10 2.73 12.50
CA LEU A 41 8.22 2.95 11.06
C LEU A 41 6.85 3.08 10.37
N LEU A 42 5.76 2.50 10.90
CA LEU A 42 4.42 2.82 10.40
C LEU A 42 4.08 4.31 10.66
N GLY A 43 4.42 4.79 11.85
CA GLY A 43 4.25 6.18 12.27
C GLY A 43 5.32 7.17 11.80
N LEU A 44 6.20 6.78 10.88
CA LEU A 44 7.41 7.57 10.56
C LEU A 44 7.10 9.00 10.11
N THR A 45 6.05 9.16 9.31
CA THR A 45 5.66 10.42 8.67
C THR A 45 4.52 11.13 9.38
N VAL A 46 3.98 10.55 10.45
CA VAL A 46 3.06 11.23 11.34
C VAL A 46 3.84 12.28 12.14
N SER A 47 3.24 13.45 12.36
CA SER A 47 3.89 14.52 13.12
C SER A 47 4.21 14.11 14.56
N ALA A 48 5.27 14.72 15.10
CA ALA A 48 5.75 14.43 16.45
C ALA A 48 4.71 14.80 17.53
N GLU A 49 3.78 15.73 17.26
CA GLU A 49 2.71 16.11 18.18
C GLU A 49 1.74 14.96 18.48
N PHE A 50 1.54 14.02 17.54
CA PHE A 50 0.74 12.81 17.74
C PHE A 50 1.61 11.60 18.14
N GLY A 51 2.89 11.81 18.45
CA GLY A 51 3.84 10.76 18.80
C GLY A 51 4.52 10.06 17.62
N GLY A 52 4.39 10.61 16.41
CA GLY A 52 5.01 10.07 15.20
C GLY A 52 6.49 10.42 15.05
N GLY A 53 7.10 9.94 13.96
CA GLY A 53 8.52 10.15 13.65
C GLY A 53 8.86 11.55 13.13
N GLY A 54 7.84 12.32 12.71
CA GLY A 54 7.97 13.69 12.19
C GLY A 54 8.82 13.80 10.92
N ARG A 55 8.91 12.74 10.12
CA ARG A 55 9.71 12.72 8.88
C ARG A 55 8.88 13.02 7.64
N GLY A 56 9.56 13.35 6.55
CA GLY A 56 8.94 13.69 5.29
C GLY A 56 8.97 12.55 4.28
N LEU A 57 8.50 12.87 3.07
CA LEU A 57 8.58 12.00 1.91
C LEU A 57 10.01 11.48 1.62
N PRO A 58 11.10 12.25 1.75
CA PRO A 58 12.46 11.73 1.50
C PRO A 58 12.84 10.54 2.38
N GLU A 59 12.53 10.58 3.67
CA GLU A 59 12.81 9.46 4.57
C GLU A 59 11.90 8.26 4.29
N ALA A 60 10.63 8.50 3.95
CA ALA A 60 9.71 7.44 3.54
C ALA A 60 10.21 6.72 2.27
N VAL A 61 10.70 7.47 1.29
CA VAL A 61 11.35 6.96 0.06
C VAL A 61 12.56 6.10 0.40
N GLU A 62 13.44 6.54 1.30
CA GLU A 62 14.59 5.75 1.74
C GLU A 62 14.17 4.41 2.35
N VAL A 63 13.18 4.44 3.25
CA VAL A 63 12.67 3.25 3.94
C VAL A 63 12.06 2.27 2.95
N VAL A 64 11.18 2.74 2.06
CA VAL A 64 10.54 1.90 1.03
C VAL A 64 11.58 1.32 0.09
N ALA A 65 12.54 2.11 -0.42
CA ALA A 65 13.59 1.62 -1.32
C ALA A 65 14.46 0.53 -0.68
N ARG A 66 14.77 0.66 0.61
CA ARG A 66 15.55 -0.34 1.36
C ARG A 66 14.77 -1.65 1.55
N ILE A 67 13.49 -1.57 1.89
CA ILE A 67 12.64 -2.76 2.05
C ILE A 67 12.40 -3.44 0.71
N ALA A 68 12.22 -2.67 -0.38
CA ALA A 68 11.92 -3.20 -1.71
C ALA A 68 13.02 -4.13 -2.26
N ARG A 69 14.28 -3.88 -1.89
CA ARG A 69 15.42 -4.75 -2.25
C ARG A 69 15.38 -6.13 -1.57
N VAL A 70 14.63 -6.27 -0.49
CA VAL A 70 14.56 -7.50 0.32
C VAL A 70 13.20 -8.19 0.15
N CYS A 71 12.12 -7.43 0.31
CA CYS A 71 10.75 -7.93 0.21
C CYS A 71 9.86 -6.90 -0.52
N PRO A 72 9.70 -7.04 -1.85
CA PRO A 72 8.86 -6.14 -2.65
C PRO A 72 7.41 -6.03 -2.17
N ALA A 73 6.85 -7.13 -1.64
CA ALA A 73 5.49 -7.14 -1.08
C ALA A 73 5.36 -6.26 0.17
N THR A 74 6.30 -6.36 1.11
CA THR A 74 6.30 -5.50 2.31
C THR A 74 6.50 -4.03 1.91
N ALA A 75 7.34 -3.76 0.91
CA ALA A 75 7.54 -2.41 0.39
C ALA A 75 6.26 -1.84 -0.25
N ALA A 76 5.51 -2.63 -1.03
CA ALA A 76 4.24 -2.20 -1.61
C ALA A 76 3.20 -1.86 -0.53
N VAL A 77 3.11 -2.68 0.53
CA VAL A 77 2.24 -2.41 1.69
C VAL A 77 2.61 -1.08 2.35
N LEU A 78 3.90 -0.86 2.63
CA LEU A 78 4.35 0.37 3.29
C LEU A 78 4.22 1.60 2.38
N GLN A 79 4.41 1.43 1.07
CA GLN A 79 4.19 2.48 0.07
C GLN A 79 2.72 2.94 0.06
N SER A 80 1.77 2.01 -0.02
CA SER A 80 0.34 2.35 0.05
C SER A 80 0.00 3.01 1.40
N HIS A 81 0.56 2.48 2.48
CA HIS A 81 0.39 3.02 3.82
C HIS A 81 0.85 4.48 3.92
N TYR A 82 2.10 4.79 3.60
CA TYR A 82 2.59 6.16 3.68
C TYR A 82 1.83 7.13 2.78
N THR A 83 1.37 6.67 1.62
CA THR A 83 0.55 7.51 0.74
C THR A 83 -0.83 7.80 1.35
N ALA A 84 -1.45 6.82 2.01
CA ALA A 84 -2.67 7.03 2.78
C ALA A 84 -2.44 7.94 4.01
N VAL A 85 -1.33 7.75 4.72
CA VAL A 85 -0.94 8.57 5.87
C VAL A 85 -0.75 10.02 5.48
N ALA A 86 -0.26 10.33 4.28
CA ALA A 86 -0.13 11.72 3.80
C ALA A 86 -1.49 12.47 3.77
N VAL A 87 -2.58 11.77 3.50
CA VAL A 87 -3.96 12.32 3.56
C VAL A 87 -4.42 12.42 5.02
N ILE A 88 -4.22 11.35 5.79
CA ILE A 88 -4.66 11.25 7.19
C ILE A 88 -3.95 12.26 8.09
N GLU A 89 -2.67 12.52 7.87
CA GLU A 89 -1.90 13.55 8.57
C GLU A 89 -2.50 14.95 8.35
N SER A 90 -3.07 15.19 7.18
CA SER A 90 -3.64 16.50 6.83
C SER A 90 -5.08 16.67 7.32
N HIS A 91 -5.87 15.59 7.33
CA HIS A 91 -7.33 15.67 7.48
C HIS A 91 -7.93 14.69 8.48
N GLY A 92 -7.20 13.65 8.91
CA GLY A 92 -7.70 12.64 9.84
C GLY A 92 -7.82 13.15 11.27
N SER A 93 -8.59 12.46 12.10
CA SER A 93 -8.74 12.80 13.51
C SER A 93 -7.43 12.63 14.30
N PRO A 94 -7.24 13.33 15.44
CA PRO A 94 -6.10 13.10 16.33
C PRO A 94 -5.97 11.63 16.76
N TRP A 95 -7.09 10.93 16.92
CA TRP A 95 -7.11 9.52 17.31
C TRP A 95 -6.43 8.62 16.27
N VAL A 96 -6.81 8.70 14.99
CA VAL A 96 -6.22 7.84 13.96
C VAL A 96 -4.74 8.16 13.74
N ARG A 97 -4.35 9.44 13.82
CA ARG A 97 -2.93 9.83 13.74
C ARG A 97 -2.13 9.23 14.89
N GLY A 98 -2.68 9.24 16.11
CA GLY A 98 -2.08 8.60 17.28
C GLY A 98 -1.94 7.07 17.15
N GLU A 99 -2.96 6.39 16.62
CA GLU A 99 -2.88 4.93 16.41
C GLU A 99 -1.84 4.55 15.34
N ILE A 100 -1.73 5.33 14.26
CA ILE A 100 -0.69 5.15 13.24
C ILE A 100 0.69 5.44 13.83
N ALA A 101 0.84 6.56 14.55
CA ALA A 101 2.08 6.93 15.24
C ALA A 101 2.58 5.82 16.17
N ALA A 102 1.66 5.22 16.91
CA ALA A 102 1.97 4.12 17.82
C ALA A 102 2.17 2.75 17.12
N GLY A 103 2.09 2.71 15.79
CA GLY A 103 2.31 1.50 14.99
C GLY A 103 1.22 0.45 15.13
N ARG A 104 -0.01 0.86 15.49
CA ARG A 104 -1.16 -0.03 15.69
C ARG A 104 -2.21 0.03 14.58
N HIS A 105 -2.05 0.95 13.62
CA HIS A 105 -3.02 1.16 12.55
C HIS A 105 -2.35 1.23 11.17
N LEU A 106 -2.67 0.26 10.32
CA LEU A 106 -2.28 0.18 8.92
C LEU A 106 -3.40 0.74 8.04
N SER A 107 -3.20 1.93 7.48
CA SER A 107 -4.07 2.46 6.42
C SER A 107 -3.59 2.07 5.02
N SER A 108 -4.49 2.06 4.03
CA SER A 108 -4.16 1.87 2.61
C SER A 108 -4.99 2.77 1.70
N LEU A 109 -4.55 3.00 0.46
CA LEU A 109 -5.30 3.78 -0.53
C LEU A 109 -6.33 2.91 -1.27
N ALA A 110 -7.55 3.43 -1.43
CA ALA A 110 -8.63 2.82 -2.19
C ALA A 110 -9.32 3.86 -3.09
N LEU A 111 -8.56 4.36 -4.07
CA LEU A 111 -9.00 5.46 -4.94
C LEU A 111 -9.40 5.00 -6.36
N ALA A 112 -8.67 4.03 -6.92
CA ALA A 112 -8.82 3.62 -8.32
C ALA A 112 -10.13 2.84 -8.55
N GLU A 113 -10.84 3.20 -9.62
CA GLU A 113 -12.06 2.54 -10.08
C GLU A 113 -11.91 2.21 -11.57
N THR A 114 -12.26 0.99 -11.98
CA THR A 114 -12.30 0.63 -13.41
C THR A 114 -13.68 0.92 -14.00
N ALA A 115 -13.74 1.11 -15.32
CA ALA A 115 -15.01 1.21 -16.03
C ALA A 115 -15.75 -0.14 -15.97
N GLU A 116 -17.09 -0.10 -15.95
CA GLU A 116 -17.91 -1.31 -16.06
C GLU A 116 -17.50 -2.12 -17.30
N GLY A 117 -17.24 -3.41 -17.13
CA GLY A 117 -16.81 -4.32 -18.20
C GLY A 117 -15.29 -4.56 -18.29
N TYR A 118 -14.47 -3.93 -17.43
CA TYR A 118 -13.05 -4.25 -17.35
C TYR A 118 -12.84 -5.63 -16.70
N VAL A 119 -12.28 -6.58 -17.46
CA VAL A 119 -11.96 -7.93 -16.98
C VAL A 119 -10.50 -7.94 -16.50
N GLU A 120 -10.28 -8.24 -15.22
CA GLU A 120 -8.94 -8.51 -14.68
C GLU A 120 -8.30 -9.65 -15.50
N GLY A 121 -7.24 -9.35 -16.27
CA GLY A 121 -6.51 -10.33 -17.09
C GLY A 121 -6.25 -9.95 -18.55
N ALA A 122 -6.89 -8.88 -19.08
CA ALA A 122 -6.64 -8.41 -20.45
C ALA A 122 -5.22 -7.85 -20.68
N GLU A 123 -4.46 -7.58 -19.60
CA GLU A 123 -3.11 -7.01 -19.64
C GLU A 123 -1.98 -8.05 -19.77
N SER A 124 -2.28 -9.32 -20.06
CA SER A 124 -1.23 -10.33 -20.27
C SER A 124 -0.41 -10.11 -21.57
N ALA A 125 -0.60 -9.01 -22.31
CA ALA A 125 0.06 -8.77 -23.60
C ALA A 125 0.48 -7.32 -23.90
N GLY A 126 0.39 -6.37 -22.97
CA GLY A 126 0.85 -4.99 -23.25
C GLY A 126 0.83 -4.15 -22.00
N GLY A 127 2.02 -3.72 -21.54
CA GLY A 127 2.18 -2.96 -20.31
C GLY A 127 1.29 -1.73 -20.28
N VAL A 128 0.32 -1.74 -19.37
CA VAL A 128 -0.51 -0.57 -19.10
C VAL A 128 0.37 0.44 -18.36
N GLY A 129 0.67 1.53 -19.06
CA GLY A 129 1.57 2.58 -18.58
C GLY A 129 0.97 3.32 -17.38
N GLY A 130 1.84 3.96 -16.59
CA GLY A 130 1.45 4.71 -15.39
C GLY A 130 0.34 5.76 -15.61
N GLN A 131 0.19 6.28 -16.83
CA GLN A 131 -0.84 7.26 -17.19
C GLN A 131 -2.29 6.77 -17.03
N GLU A 132 -2.58 5.49 -17.32
CA GLU A 132 -3.96 5.00 -17.31
C GLU A 132 -4.45 4.71 -15.89
N LEU A 133 -3.52 4.30 -15.00
CA LEU A 133 -3.76 4.20 -13.57
C LEU A 133 -3.95 5.59 -12.94
N GLU A 134 -3.16 6.58 -13.36
CA GLU A 134 -3.29 7.97 -12.90
C GLU A 134 -4.66 8.56 -13.27
N ALA A 135 -5.16 8.31 -14.48
CA ALA A 135 -6.50 8.77 -14.88
C ALA A 135 -7.62 8.17 -14.01
N GLN A 136 -7.49 6.90 -13.60
CA GLN A 136 -8.48 6.21 -12.74
C GLN A 136 -8.49 6.72 -11.29
N LEU A 137 -7.41 7.39 -10.85
CA LEU A 137 -7.32 7.99 -9.51
C LEU A 137 -7.99 9.36 -9.42
N LEU A 138 -8.27 10.02 -10.55
CA LEU A 138 -8.65 11.44 -10.58
C LEU A 138 -10.16 11.69 -10.72
N VAL A 139 -10.91 10.73 -11.26
CA VAL A 139 -12.35 10.89 -11.51
C VAL A 139 -13.13 9.74 -10.86
N PRO A 140 -13.69 9.95 -9.65
CA PRO A 140 -14.46 8.90 -8.99
C PRO A 140 -15.80 8.71 -9.70
N ARG A 141 -16.22 7.45 -9.89
CA ARG A 141 -17.53 7.11 -10.46
C ARG A 141 -18.51 6.69 -9.36
N SER A 142 -17.98 6.22 -8.25
CA SER A 142 -18.71 5.78 -7.07
C SER A 142 -19.61 6.86 -6.48
N VAL A 143 -20.78 6.40 -6.02
CA VAL A 143 -21.84 7.26 -5.50
C VAL A 143 -21.76 7.27 -3.98
N ALA A 144 -21.93 8.46 -3.41
CA ALA A 144 -22.14 8.68 -1.99
C ALA A 144 -23.54 9.25 -1.77
N ALA A 145 -24.28 8.71 -0.80
CA ALA A 145 -25.61 9.19 -0.45
C ALA A 145 -25.69 9.44 1.05
N ARG A 146 -26.10 10.66 1.44
CA ARG A 146 -26.21 11.06 2.85
C ARG A 146 -27.64 10.93 3.36
N THR A 147 -27.79 10.33 4.54
CA THR A 147 -29.04 10.34 5.32
C THR A 147 -28.71 10.70 6.76
N GLY A 148 -29.10 11.91 7.19
CA GLY A 148 -28.72 12.43 8.51
C GLY A 148 -27.20 12.55 8.65
N ASP A 149 -26.63 11.90 9.66
CA ASP A 149 -25.18 11.89 9.93
C ASP A 149 -24.46 10.65 9.37
N VAL A 150 -25.15 9.87 8.55
CA VAL A 150 -24.61 8.66 7.90
C VAL A 150 -24.49 8.87 6.40
N VAL A 151 -23.40 8.38 5.83
CA VAL A 151 -23.12 8.36 4.41
C VAL A 151 -22.98 6.91 3.94
N ALA A 152 -23.75 6.54 2.94
CA ALA A 152 -23.66 5.27 2.24
C ALA A 152 -22.72 5.41 1.05
N LEU A 153 -21.65 4.61 1.02
CA LEU A 153 -20.65 4.58 -0.06
C LEU A 153 -20.77 3.26 -0.82
N ARG A 154 -21.01 3.35 -2.14
CA ARG A 154 -21.03 2.18 -3.03
C ARG A 154 -19.92 2.31 -4.07
N ALA A 155 -18.94 1.42 -4.04
CA ALA A 155 -17.89 1.37 -5.05
C ALA A 155 -17.26 -0.01 -5.21
N ARG A 156 -16.50 -0.14 -6.29
CA ARG A 156 -15.54 -1.21 -6.52
C ARG A 156 -14.17 -0.57 -6.68
N LYS A 157 -13.33 -0.68 -5.66
CA LYS A 157 -11.99 -0.09 -5.64
C LYS A 157 -10.99 -1.15 -6.06
N HIS A 158 -10.29 -0.90 -7.15
CA HIS A 158 -9.32 -1.85 -7.71
C HIS A 158 -7.91 -1.52 -7.24
N GLN A 159 -7.02 -2.50 -7.38
CA GLN A 159 -5.59 -2.36 -7.06
C GLN A 159 -5.33 -1.87 -5.63
N VAL A 160 -6.20 -2.25 -4.69
CA VAL A 160 -6.06 -1.90 -3.28
C VAL A 160 -5.05 -2.84 -2.65
N VAL A 161 -3.88 -2.31 -2.31
CA VAL A 161 -2.84 -3.03 -1.56
C VAL A 161 -3.31 -3.27 -0.12
N ALA A 162 -2.90 -4.39 0.49
CA ALA A 162 -3.34 -4.78 1.83
C ALA A 162 -4.89 -4.87 1.95
N ALA A 163 -5.57 -5.25 0.88
CA ALA A 163 -7.01 -5.45 0.88
C ALA A 163 -7.39 -6.59 1.84
N GLY A 164 -8.26 -6.28 2.79
CA GLY A 164 -8.68 -7.19 3.88
C GLY A 164 -7.67 -7.29 5.02
N GLU A 165 -6.50 -6.66 4.88
CA GLU A 165 -5.40 -6.76 5.85
C GLU A 165 -5.13 -5.42 6.57
N ALA A 166 -5.42 -4.29 5.90
CA ALA A 166 -5.41 -2.94 6.47
C ALA A 166 -6.54 -2.74 7.50
N ASP A 167 -6.36 -1.77 8.40
CA ASP A 167 -7.35 -1.35 9.40
C ASP A 167 -8.31 -0.29 8.83
N SER A 168 -7.85 0.51 7.85
CA SER A 168 -8.68 1.50 7.16
C SER A 168 -8.25 1.77 5.72
N TYR A 169 -9.18 2.29 4.94
CA TYR A 169 -8.94 2.78 3.58
C TYR A 169 -9.17 4.29 3.48
N VAL A 170 -8.28 4.99 2.78
CA VAL A 170 -8.58 6.32 2.23
C VAL A 170 -9.33 6.09 0.92
N TRP A 171 -10.61 6.40 0.94
CA TRP A 171 -11.57 6.04 -0.09
C TRP A 171 -12.09 7.28 -0.82
N SER A 172 -12.20 7.24 -2.15
CA SER A 172 -12.81 8.33 -2.92
C SER A 172 -14.27 8.08 -3.28
N SER A 173 -15.05 9.14 -3.44
CA SER A 173 -16.38 9.09 -4.07
C SER A 173 -16.65 10.38 -4.84
N ARG A 174 -17.74 10.39 -5.63
CA ARG A 174 -18.35 11.65 -6.02
C ARG A 174 -18.76 12.45 -4.77
N PRO A 175 -18.76 13.79 -4.84
CA PRO A 175 -19.17 14.63 -3.72
C PRO A 175 -20.65 14.47 -3.37
N LEU A 176 -21.03 14.88 -2.17
CA LEU A 176 -22.43 14.83 -1.70
C LEU A 176 -23.27 15.99 -2.24
N ALA A 177 -22.73 17.20 -2.19
CA ALA A 177 -23.49 18.45 -2.39
C ALA A 177 -23.07 19.23 -3.63
N VAL A 178 -21.86 19.01 -4.15
CA VAL A 178 -21.34 19.71 -5.33
C VAL A 178 -21.36 18.81 -6.57
N PRO A 179 -21.62 19.36 -7.77
CA PRO A 179 -21.84 18.57 -8.98
C PRO A 179 -20.57 17.83 -9.47
N ASP A 180 -19.41 18.45 -9.27
CA ASP A 180 -18.11 18.00 -9.74
C ASP A 180 -17.10 17.97 -8.60
N GLY A 181 -16.08 17.12 -8.76
CA GLY A 181 -14.98 16.97 -7.82
C GLY A 181 -14.90 15.56 -7.24
N MET A 182 -14.26 15.46 -6.09
CA MET A 182 -14.05 14.21 -5.37
C MET A 182 -14.15 14.48 -3.87
N SER A 183 -14.73 13.55 -3.13
CA SER A 183 -14.66 13.54 -1.66
C SER A 183 -13.85 12.34 -1.20
N LEU A 184 -13.11 12.52 -0.12
CA LEU A 184 -12.28 11.48 0.50
C LEU A 184 -12.88 11.08 1.84
N TRP A 185 -12.74 9.81 2.19
CA TRP A 185 -13.32 9.21 3.38
C TRP A 185 -12.31 8.29 4.04
N LEU A 186 -12.33 8.23 5.37
CA LEU A 186 -11.66 7.20 6.14
C LEU A 186 -12.64 6.05 6.40
N VAL A 187 -12.56 4.99 5.61
CA VAL A 187 -13.46 3.84 5.71
C VAL A 187 -12.79 2.74 6.55
N PRO A 188 -13.40 2.26 7.66
CA PRO A 188 -12.89 1.11 8.39
C PRO A 188 -12.89 -0.15 7.53
N ALA A 189 -11.79 -0.89 7.53
CA ALA A 189 -11.63 -2.04 6.63
C ALA A 189 -12.47 -3.26 7.02
N HIS A 190 -13.02 -3.27 8.24
CA HIS A 190 -13.90 -4.33 8.76
C HIS A 190 -15.35 -3.83 8.92
N ALA A 191 -15.70 -2.71 8.28
CA ALA A 191 -17.07 -2.24 8.27
C ALA A 191 -18.00 -3.28 7.61
N PRO A 192 -19.25 -3.42 8.10
CA PRO A 192 -20.26 -4.24 7.41
C PRO A 192 -20.41 -3.83 5.94
N ASP A 193 -20.75 -4.80 5.10
CA ASP A 193 -20.98 -4.62 3.67
C ASP A 193 -19.78 -4.11 2.85
N LEU A 194 -18.59 -4.20 3.44
CA LEU A 194 -17.30 -4.08 2.77
C LEU A 194 -16.64 -5.47 2.64
N PHE A 195 -16.35 -5.90 1.43
CA PHE A 195 -15.86 -7.25 1.16
C PHE A 195 -14.67 -7.29 0.20
N VAL A 196 -13.81 -8.28 0.41
CA VAL A 196 -12.63 -8.57 -0.41
C VAL A 196 -12.74 -10.01 -0.92
N PRO A 197 -12.56 -10.28 -2.22
CA PRO A 197 -12.58 -11.64 -2.74
C PRO A 197 -11.52 -12.53 -2.09
N ALA A 198 -11.85 -13.79 -1.87
CA ALA A 198 -10.95 -14.77 -1.24
C ALA A 198 -9.66 -15.02 -2.02
N ARG A 199 -9.64 -14.71 -3.33
CA ARG A 199 -8.43 -14.72 -4.15
C ARG A 199 -8.10 -13.30 -4.57
N ALA A 200 -6.93 -12.84 -4.14
CA ALA A 200 -6.34 -11.61 -4.63
C ALA A 200 -6.10 -11.72 -6.15
N GLY A 201 -6.74 -10.83 -6.93
CA GLY A 201 -6.61 -10.74 -8.39
C GLY A 201 -5.84 -9.52 -8.88
N GLY A 202 -5.28 -8.71 -7.97
CA GLY A 202 -4.65 -7.44 -8.31
C GLY A 202 -3.25 -7.55 -8.91
N ALA A 203 -2.85 -6.53 -9.65
CA ALA A 203 -1.51 -6.36 -10.19
C ALA A 203 -0.60 -5.78 -9.10
N GLY A 204 0.14 -6.65 -8.41
CA GLY A 204 1.08 -6.25 -7.38
C GLY A 204 2.02 -7.38 -6.97
N PRO A 205 3.07 -7.10 -6.18
CA PRO A 205 3.97 -8.14 -5.73
C PRO A 205 3.22 -9.22 -4.95
N ARG A 206 3.47 -10.48 -5.26
CA ARG A 206 2.86 -11.61 -4.56
C ARG A 206 3.09 -11.50 -3.04
N GLY A 207 2.02 -11.63 -2.26
CA GLY A 207 2.04 -11.41 -0.81
C GLY A 207 1.65 -10.01 -0.35
N SER A 208 1.50 -9.03 -1.24
CA SER A 208 1.03 -7.67 -0.86
C SER A 208 -0.48 -7.57 -0.59
N ALA A 209 -1.22 -8.66 -0.82
CA ALA A 209 -2.68 -8.71 -0.76
C ALA A 209 -3.36 -7.61 -1.63
N THR A 210 -2.80 -7.33 -2.82
CA THR A 210 -3.45 -6.44 -3.78
C THR A 210 -4.69 -7.09 -4.37
N SER A 211 -5.85 -6.47 -4.15
CA SER A 211 -7.13 -6.99 -4.62
C SER A 211 -8.12 -5.88 -4.93
N THR A 212 -9.33 -6.26 -5.29
CA THR A 212 -10.48 -5.37 -5.38
C THR A 212 -11.22 -5.37 -4.04
N VAL A 213 -11.56 -4.18 -3.54
CA VAL A 213 -12.43 -3.96 -2.38
C VAL A 213 -13.80 -3.50 -2.87
N PHE A 214 -14.84 -4.18 -2.45
CA PHE A 214 -16.21 -3.88 -2.82
C PHE A 214 -16.97 -3.32 -1.62
N ALA A 215 -17.86 -2.37 -1.87
CA ALA A 215 -18.81 -1.85 -0.89
C ALA A 215 -20.21 -1.76 -1.49
N ASP A 216 -21.22 -2.30 -0.80
CA ASP A 216 -22.61 -2.32 -1.30
C ASP A 216 -23.72 -2.20 -0.22
N PRO A 217 -24.04 -0.97 0.21
CA PRO A 217 -23.11 0.13 0.45
C PRO A 217 -22.47 -0.02 1.83
N VAL A 218 -21.22 0.41 1.98
CA VAL A 218 -20.62 0.58 3.32
C VAL A 218 -21.16 1.87 3.95
N LEU A 219 -21.53 1.81 5.22
CA LEU A 219 -22.03 2.97 5.97
C LEU A 219 -20.91 3.58 6.81
N VAL A 220 -20.68 4.88 6.65
CA VAL A 220 -19.73 5.65 7.44
C VAL A 220 -20.39 6.90 8.03
N PRO A 221 -19.95 7.39 9.20
CA PRO A 221 -20.44 8.66 9.70
C PRO A 221 -19.92 9.82 8.83
N VAL A 222 -20.64 10.94 8.82
CA VAL A 222 -20.26 12.12 8.02
C VAL A 222 -18.90 12.71 8.42
N ASP A 223 -18.51 12.53 9.69
CA ASP A 223 -17.21 12.95 10.22
C ASP A 223 -16.04 12.04 9.79
N ALA A 224 -16.32 10.93 9.10
CA ALA A 224 -15.29 10.14 8.42
C ALA A 224 -14.73 10.84 7.16
N MET A 225 -15.33 11.95 6.73
CA MET A 225 -14.85 12.73 5.59
C MET A 225 -13.46 13.32 5.87
N LEU A 226 -12.53 13.10 4.95
CA LEU A 226 -11.18 13.61 4.99
C LEU A 226 -11.10 14.90 4.16
N GLY A 227 -11.19 16.04 4.86
CA GLY A 227 -11.22 17.36 4.24
C GLY A 227 -12.66 17.83 3.99
N GLY A 228 -12.85 18.67 2.98
CA GLY A 228 -14.17 19.18 2.59
C GLY A 228 -14.79 18.38 1.45
N ASP A 229 -16.13 18.38 1.39
CA ASP A 229 -16.87 17.79 0.28
C ASP A 229 -16.48 18.44 -1.06
N GLY A 230 -16.06 17.64 -2.05
CA GLY A 230 -15.52 18.12 -3.33
C GLY A 230 -14.05 18.53 -3.32
N GLY A 231 -13.41 18.69 -2.15
CA GLY A 231 -12.00 19.09 -2.00
C GLY A 231 -10.97 17.96 -2.15
N GLY A 232 -11.43 16.74 -2.34
CA GLY A 232 -10.58 15.54 -2.43
C GLY A 232 -9.64 15.54 -3.63
N LEU A 233 -10.05 16.12 -4.78
CA LEU A 233 -9.21 16.15 -5.97
C LEU A 233 -7.94 17.01 -5.75
N ASP A 234 -8.07 18.16 -5.08
CA ASP A 234 -6.91 18.99 -4.73
C ASP A 234 -5.96 18.24 -3.78
N THR A 235 -6.53 17.52 -2.81
CA THR A 235 -5.77 16.66 -1.89
C THR A 235 -5.02 15.56 -2.66
N VAL A 236 -5.68 14.92 -3.64
CA VAL A 236 -5.05 13.90 -4.47
C VAL A 236 -3.89 14.49 -5.26
N LEU A 237 -4.10 15.61 -5.97
CA LEU A 237 -3.08 16.22 -6.81
C LEU A 237 -1.88 16.76 -6.03
N ARG A 238 -2.12 17.39 -4.87
CA ARG A 238 -1.06 18.05 -4.09
C ARG A 238 -0.36 17.14 -3.09
N ARG A 239 -1.02 16.07 -2.64
CA ARG A 239 -0.48 15.17 -1.60
C ARG A 239 -0.34 13.75 -2.09
N VAL A 240 -1.44 13.13 -2.53
CA VAL A 240 -1.40 11.71 -2.90
C VAL A 240 -0.46 11.47 -4.07
N LEU A 241 -0.55 12.25 -5.15
CA LEU A 241 0.20 12.01 -6.37
C LEU A 241 1.72 12.14 -6.18
N PRO A 242 2.28 13.19 -5.55
CA PRO A 242 3.71 13.24 -5.25
C PRO A 242 4.20 12.04 -4.42
N TRP A 243 3.46 11.69 -3.36
CA TRP A 243 3.83 10.57 -2.50
C TRP A 243 3.76 9.23 -3.24
N LEU A 244 2.68 9.00 -3.99
CA LEU A 244 2.46 7.79 -4.76
C LEU A 244 3.57 7.59 -5.79
N LEU A 245 3.91 8.63 -6.55
CA LEU A 245 4.90 8.54 -7.63
C LEU A 245 6.30 8.27 -7.08
N GLU A 246 6.75 9.03 -6.08
CA GLU A 246 8.08 8.87 -5.49
C GLU A 246 8.24 7.52 -4.77
N LEU A 247 7.23 7.09 -4.01
CA LEU A 247 7.28 5.80 -3.32
C LEU A 247 7.16 4.61 -4.29
N ARG A 248 6.37 4.74 -5.37
CA ARG A 248 6.30 3.73 -6.43
C ARG A 248 7.64 3.60 -7.15
N ALA A 249 8.30 4.72 -7.45
CA ALA A 249 9.65 4.72 -8.01
C ALA A 249 10.64 4.02 -7.07
N ALA A 250 10.62 4.37 -5.77
CA ALA A 250 11.43 3.73 -4.74
C ALA A 250 11.22 2.20 -4.69
N ALA A 251 9.97 1.74 -4.72
CA ALA A 251 9.62 0.32 -4.72
C ALA A 251 10.10 -0.40 -6.00
N GLY A 252 10.05 0.26 -7.15
CA GLY A 252 10.49 -0.29 -8.44
C GLY A 252 12.00 -0.49 -8.56
N THR A 253 12.82 0.34 -7.88
CA THR A 253 14.30 0.22 -7.95
C THR A 253 14.85 -1.08 -7.36
N GLY A 254 14.07 -1.82 -6.56
CA GLY A 254 14.47 -3.11 -5.99
C GLY A 254 14.45 -4.28 -6.98
N VAL A 255 13.75 -4.16 -8.11
CA VAL A 255 13.57 -5.24 -9.10
C VAL A 255 14.81 -5.44 -9.99
N LEU A 256 15.74 -4.48 -10.01
CA LEU A 256 16.83 -4.40 -10.99
C LEU A 256 18.15 -5.08 -10.58
N ARG A 257 18.17 -5.98 -9.59
CA ARG A 257 19.38 -6.78 -9.34
C ARG A 257 19.06 -8.17 -8.77
N PRO A 258 19.25 -9.26 -9.54
CA PRO A 258 19.28 -10.59 -8.93
C PRO A 258 20.44 -10.63 -7.91
N PRO A 259 20.32 -11.39 -6.81
CA PRO A 259 21.44 -11.61 -5.91
C PRO A 259 22.60 -12.18 -6.73
N VAL A 260 23.76 -11.53 -6.66
CA VAL A 260 25.00 -12.14 -7.13
C VAL A 260 25.23 -13.33 -6.22
N VAL A 261 24.92 -14.53 -6.71
CA VAL A 261 25.38 -15.76 -6.09
C VAL A 261 26.90 -15.72 -6.22
N ASP A 262 27.57 -15.52 -5.08
CA ASP A 262 29.01 -15.67 -5.00
C ASP A 262 29.34 -17.15 -5.23
N MET A 263 29.71 -17.49 -6.47
CA MET A 263 30.11 -18.83 -6.90
C MET A 263 31.54 -19.20 -6.47
N SER A 264 32.16 -18.47 -5.53
CA SER A 264 33.57 -18.68 -5.18
C SER A 264 33.87 -19.93 -4.33
N HIS A 265 32.87 -20.74 -3.94
CA HIS A 265 33.11 -21.95 -3.14
C HIS A 265 32.30 -23.14 -3.63
N GLY A 266 32.70 -23.72 -4.77
CA GLY A 266 32.01 -24.90 -5.30
C GLY A 266 32.59 -25.55 -6.55
N VAL A 267 33.92 -25.56 -6.74
CA VAL A 267 34.55 -26.45 -7.75
C VAL A 267 35.22 -27.61 -7.02
N ALA A 268 34.41 -28.63 -6.72
CA ALA A 268 34.93 -29.95 -6.41
C ALA A 268 35.54 -30.54 -7.69
N ARG A 269 36.86 -30.72 -7.71
CA ARG A 269 37.60 -31.40 -8.78
C ARG A 269 37.11 -32.85 -8.88
N ARG A 270 36.58 -33.25 -10.04
CA ARG A 270 36.42 -34.67 -10.38
C ARG A 270 37.80 -35.27 -10.69
N PRO A 271 38.13 -36.49 -10.21
CA PRO A 271 39.33 -37.18 -10.63
C PRO A 271 39.18 -37.68 -12.08
N ALA A 272 40.25 -37.56 -12.85
CA ALA A 272 40.34 -38.08 -14.22
C ALA A 272 40.54 -39.60 -14.19
N GLU A 273 39.58 -40.36 -14.69
CA GLU A 273 39.79 -41.77 -15.02
C GLU A 273 40.51 -41.87 -16.37
N SER A 274 41.65 -42.55 -16.31
CA SER A 274 42.51 -42.94 -17.43
C SER A 274 41.84 -44.09 -18.19
N LEU A 275 41.60 -43.90 -19.49
CA LEU A 275 41.39 -44.99 -20.44
C LEU A 275 42.66 -45.15 -21.26
N ALA A 276 43.45 -46.16 -20.92
CA ALA A 276 44.52 -46.70 -21.75
C ALA A 276 44.28 -48.20 -22.00
N SER A 277 44.14 -48.53 -23.29
CA SER A 277 44.42 -49.81 -23.96
C SER A 277 44.10 -51.15 -23.27
N SER A 278 43.19 -51.91 -23.87
CA SER A 278 43.45 -53.20 -24.53
C SER A 278 42.27 -53.60 -25.39
#